data_AF-A0A1M6FDA1-F1
#
_entry.id   AF-A0A1M6FDA1-F1
#
_cell.length_a   1.000
_cell.length_b   1.000
_cell.length_c   1.000
_cell.angle_alpha   90.00
_cell.angle_beta   90.00
_cell.angle_gamma   90.00
#
_symmetry.space_group_name_H-M   'P 1'
#
loop_
_entity.id
_entity.type
_entity.pdbx_description
1 polymer ?
#
loop_
_entity_poly.entity_id
_entity_poly.type
_entity_poly.pdbx_seq_one_letter_code
_entity_poly.pdbx_strand_id
1 'polypeptide(L)'
;MFKHTHPYAPYIPKETKKLIVGTLPPPRFTTGELKDGDVDFCYGSRDGQLWIILDRIFNLNLQFETTQEAIQQRKNFLKNNHIGICDMVDYALREKIDASDLGMKEVKLRNMIQILKENPSVETLLFTGGNSKNGPEYFFRKHIRDHKEIQLKKVSDEVPRIHQFNLDNRVITTVSLTAPSGAANRAVGGMQYYKYLKQKNPEMSTLDFRVLQYQPYFK
;
A
#
# COMPACT_ATOMS: atom_id res chain seq x y z
N MET A 1 22.39 -13.24 7.58
CA MET A 1 21.42 -12.37 6.90
C MET A 1 20.50 -11.76 7.93
N PHE A 2 20.20 -10.47 7.84
CA PHE A 2 19.26 -9.79 8.73
C PHE A 2 17.84 -10.29 8.46
N LYS A 3 17.09 -10.66 9.51
CA LYS A 3 15.68 -11.05 9.40
C LYS A 3 14.80 -9.80 9.53
N HIS A 4 14.34 -9.32 8.38
CA HIS A 4 13.45 -8.17 8.26
C HIS A 4 12.01 -8.60 8.48
N THR A 5 11.53 -8.51 9.73
CA THR A 5 10.18 -8.93 10.15
C THR A 5 9.24 -7.73 10.17
N HIS A 6 8.04 -7.88 9.62
CA HIS A 6 7.03 -6.84 9.71
C HIS A 6 6.61 -6.63 11.17
N PRO A 7 6.69 -5.41 11.73
CA PRO A 7 6.47 -5.19 13.16
C PRO A 7 4.99 -5.15 13.56
N TYR A 8 4.10 -4.82 12.63
CA TYR A 8 2.66 -4.70 12.90
C TYR A 8 1.87 -5.89 12.38
N ALA A 9 0.85 -6.30 13.14
CA ALA A 9 -0.22 -7.15 12.61
C ALA A 9 -1.08 -6.35 11.61
N PRO A 10 -1.80 -7.04 10.69
CA PRO A 10 -2.82 -6.40 9.88
C PRO A 10 -3.83 -5.63 10.74
N TYR A 11 -4.12 -4.38 10.39
CA TYR A 11 -5.14 -3.58 11.07
C TYR A 11 -6.39 -3.52 10.18
N ILE A 12 -7.38 -4.34 10.50
CA ILE A 12 -8.61 -4.49 9.71
C ILE A 12 -9.81 -4.36 10.65
N PRO A 13 -10.36 -3.14 10.82
CA PRO A 13 -11.56 -2.92 11.62
C PRO A 13 -12.75 -3.73 11.09
N LYS A 14 -13.74 -3.97 11.95
CA LYS A 14 -15.03 -4.52 11.52
C LYS A 14 -15.62 -3.67 10.39
N GLU A 15 -16.31 -4.33 9.46
CA GLU A 15 -16.98 -3.71 8.32
C GLU A 15 -16.05 -3.05 7.29
N THR A 16 -14.75 -3.35 7.32
CA THR A 16 -13.80 -2.88 6.30
C THR A 16 -14.27 -3.23 4.89
N LYS A 17 -14.38 -2.23 4.02
CA LYS A 17 -14.73 -2.37 2.59
C LYS A 17 -13.52 -2.33 1.69
N LYS A 18 -12.55 -1.47 2.00
CA LYS A 18 -11.32 -1.28 1.22
C LYS A 18 -10.10 -1.69 2.06
N LEU A 19 -9.18 -2.48 1.49
CA LEU A 19 -7.94 -2.87 2.15
C LEU A 19 -6.76 -2.22 1.43
N ILE A 20 -6.03 -1.33 2.10
CA ILE A 20 -4.73 -0.84 1.63
C ILE A 20 -3.72 -1.97 1.76
N VAL A 21 -3.05 -2.31 0.64
CA VAL A 21 -2.10 -3.42 0.59
C VAL A 21 -0.72 -2.95 0.13
N GLY A 22 0.27 -3.04 1.03
CA GLY A 22 1.68 -2.73 0.74
C GLY A 22 2.59 -3.93 0.68
N THR A 23 3.89 -3.64 0.66
CA THR A 23 4.93 -4.66 0.58
C THR A 23 5.47 -5.03 1.96
N LEU A 24 6.27 -4.14 2.55
CA LEU A 24 6.96 -4.29 3.83
C LEU A 24 7.51 -2.91 4.24
N PRO A 25 7.40 -2.47 5.51
CA PRO A 25 7.99 -1.21 5.96
C PRO A 25 9.53 -1.26 5.93
N PRO A 26 10.24 -0.12 6.06
CA PRO A 26 11.70 -0.11 6.14
C PRO A 26 12.25 -0.92 7.33
N PRO A 27 13.45 -1.54 7.24
CA PRO A 27 14.03 -2.38 8.30
C PRO A 27 14.10 -1.79 9.71
N ARG A 28 14.25 -0.46 9.82
CA ARG A 28 14.28 0.23 11.12
C ARG A 28 12.99 0.08 11.93
N PHE A 29 11.87 -0.19 11.26
CA PHE A 29 10.60 -0.49 11.90
C PHE A 29 10.60 -1.88 12.57
N THR A 30 11.44 -2.82 12.10
CA THR A 30 11.67 -4.10 12.78
C THR A 30 12.47 -3.93 14.07
N THR A 31 13.47 -3.03 14.07
CA THR A 31 14.36 -2.81 15.22
C THR A 31 13.81 -1.79 16.21
N GLY A 32 12.82 -0.99 15.81
CA GLY A 32 12.31 0.14 16.62
C GLY A 32 13.18 1.39 16.55
N GLU A 33 14.20 1.41 15.69
CA GLU A 33 15.11 2.55 15.49
C GLU A 33 14.48 3.61 14.57
N LEU A 34 13.32 4.11 14.97
CA LEU A 34 12.53 5.07 14.21
C LEU A 34 13.28 6.41 14.09
N LYS A 35 13.08 7.09 12.96
CA LYS A 35 13.62 8.43 12.71
C LYS A 35 12.62 9.49 13.12
N ASP A 36 13.10 10.70 13.41
CA ASP A 36 12.22 11.86 13.56
C ASP A 36 11.30 12.02 12.33
N GLY A 37 10.01 12.17 12.56
CA GLY A 37 9.00 12.20 11.49
C GLY A 37 8.42 10.83 11.11
N ASP A 38 8.97 9.72 11.62
CA ASP A 38 8.29 8.42 11.55
C ASP A 38 7.13 8.39 12.56
N VAL A 39 6.13 7.56 12.27
CA VAL A 39 5.06 7.19 13.19
C VAL A 39 5.10 5.69 13.36
N ASP A 40 5.04 5.19 14.60
CA ASP A 40 5.09 3.76 14.89
C ASP A 40 3.79 3.04 14.52
N PHE A 41 3.47 3.02 13.23
CA PHE A 41 2.28 2.42 12.64
C PHE A 41 2.53 2.01 11.18
N CYS A 42 1.62 1.21 10.61
CA CYS A 42 1.66 0.83 9.20
C CYS A 42 1.84 2.06 8.28
N TYR A 43 2.78 1.98 7.34
CA TYR A 43 3.19 3.10 6.46
C TYR A 43 3.68 4.35 7.17
N GLY A 44 4.03 4.27 8.46
CA GLY A 44 4.44 5.43 9.24
C GLY A 44 5.84 5.95 8.91
N SER A 45 6.54 5.37 7.93
CA SER A 45 7.83 5.90 7.46
C SER A 45 7.67 7.30 6.89
N ARG A 46 8.48 8.25 7.39
CA ARG A 46 8.62 9.60 6.83
C ARG A 46 9.08 9.62 5.36
N ASP A 47 9.72 8.54 4.93
CA ASP A 47 10.20 8.37 3.55
C ASP A 47 9.05 7.97 2.59
N GLY A 48 7.89 7.57 3.15
CA GLY A 48 6.67 7.22 2.43
C GLY A 48 5.68 8.39 2.38
N GLN A 49 4.82 8.38 1.36
CA GLN A 49 3.89 9.46 1.08
C GLN A 49 2.42 9.09 1.33
N LEU A 50 2.11 7.86 1.78
CA LEU A 50 0.72 7.39 1.88
C LEU A 50 -0.11 8.30 2.79
N TRP A 51 0.37 8.50 4.02
CA TRP A 51 -0.35 9.33 4.99
C TRP A 51 -0.43 10.80 4.56
N ILE A 52 0.58 11.33 3.89
CA ILE A 52 0.57 12.69 3.32
C ILE A 52 -0.50 12.81 2.22
N ILE A 53 -0.61 11.80 1.35
CA ILE A 53 -1.62 11.74 0.30
C ILE A 53 -3.03 11.71 0.91
N LEU A 54 -3.26 10.82 1.89
CA LEU A 54 -4.56 10.68 2.54
C LEU A 54 -4.92 11.94 3.35
N ASP A 55 -3.96 12.53 4.04
CA ASP A 55 -4.14 13.79 4.76
C ASP A 55 -4.64 14.91 3.84
N ARG A 56 -4.07 15.04 2.64
CA ARG A 56 -4.53 16.01 1.63
C ARG A 56 -5.90 15.67 1.02
N ILE A 57 -6.19 14.39 0.78
CA ILE A 57 -7.47 13.98 0.18
C ILE A 57 -8.64 14.27 1.14
N PHE A 58 -8.42 14.05 2.44
CA PHE A 58 -9.47 14.09 3.46
C PHE A 58 -9.36 15.28 4.43
N ASN A 59 -8.35 16.14 4.30
CA ASN A 59 -8.07 17.28 5.19
C ASN A 59 -7.99 16.85 6.67
N LEU A 60 -7.15 15.86 6.96
CA LEU A 60 -7.13 15.20 8.27
C LEU A 60 -6.33 15.98 9.33
N ASN A 61 -5.42 16.87 8.91
CA ASN A 61 -4.45 17.55 9.77
C ASN A 61 -3.64 16.56 10.64
N LEU A 62 -3.07 15.54 9.99
CA LEU A 62 -2.32 14.49 10.69
C LEU A 62 -1.04 15.02 11.33
N GLN A 63 -0.74 14.50 12.52
CA GLN A 63 0.58 14.58 13.13
C GLN A 63 1.49 13.49 12.54
N PHE A 64 2.77 13.84 12.38
CA PHE A 64 3.81 12.96 11.83
C PHE A 64 4.93 12.69 12.85
N GLU A 65 4.63 12.87 14.14
CA GLU A 65 5.54 12.52 15.21
C GLU A 65 5.24 11.10 15.73
N THR A 66 6.23 10.42 16.32
CA THR A 66 6.03 9.12 16.96
C THR A 66 5.28 9.28 18.28
N THR A 67 3.98 9.55 18.22
CA THR A 67 3.10 9.74 19.38
C THR A 67 1.89 8.82 19.32
N GLN A 68 1.29 8.55 20.48
CA GLN A 68 0.03 7.80 20.54
C GLN A 68 -1.10 8.54 19.83
N GLU A 69 -1.08 9.88 19.85
CA GLU A 69 -2.05 10.70 19.13
C GLU A 69 -1.95 10.48 17.62
N ALA A 70 -0.76 10.53 17.04
CA ALA A 70 -0.53 10.30 15.61
C ALA A 70 -0.99 8.89 15.17
N ILE A 71 -0.79 7.87 16.02
CA ILE A 71 -1.28 6.51 15.78
C ILE A 71 -2.82 6.48 15.84
N GLN A 72 -3.42 7.14 16.83
CA GLN A 72 -4.86 7.15 17.01
C GLN A 72 -5.58 7.90 15.88
N GLN A 73 -5.03 9.00 15.37
CA GLN A 73 -5.55 9.71 14.20
C GLN A 73 -5.67 8.78 12.98
N ARG A 74 -4.64 7.96 12.72
CA ARG A 74 -4.60 6.99 11.63
C ARG A 74 -5.63 5.87 11.83
N LYS A 75 -5.71 5.30 13.03
CA LYS A 75 -6.72 4.29 13.38
C LYS A 75 -8.15 4.82 13.25
N ASN A 76 -8.41 6.03 13.75
CA ASN A 76 -9.71 6.68 13.65
C ASN A 76 -10.10 6.92 12.19
N PHE A 77 -9.18 7.46 11.38
CA PHE A 77 -9.40 7.63 9.94
C PHE A 77 -9.77 6.32 9.26
N LEU A 78 -8.95 5.28 9.47
CA LEU A 78 -9.15 3.96 8.87
C LEU A 78 -10.51 3.37 9.26
N LYS A 79 -10.85 3.39 10.56
CA LYS A 79 -12.12 2.90 11.07
C LYS A 79 -13.32 3.67 10.49
N ASN A 80 -13.27 5.00 10.53
CA ASN A 80 -14.39 5.85 10.10
C ASN A 80 -14.66 5.78 8.59
N ASN A 81 -13.67 5.38 7.79
CA ASN A 81 -13.80 5.24 6.34
C ASN A 81 -13.94 3.78 5.90
N HIS A 82 -14.10 2.83 6.83
CA HIS A 82 -14.16 1.39 6.53
C HIS A 82 -12.94 0.89 5.73
N ILE A 83 -11.76 1.34 6.13
CA ILE A 83 -10.49 1.01 5.50
C ILE A 83 -9.64 0.17 6.46
N GLY A 84 -9.13 -0.95 5.95
CA GLY A 84 -8.08 -1.73 6.60
C GLY A 84 -6.72 -1.44 5.97
N ILE A 85 -5.66 -1.81 6.66
CA ILE A 85 -4.29 -1.72 6.16
C ILE A 85 -3.50 -2.98 6.51
N CYS A 86 -2.85 -3.55 5.51
CA CYS A 86 -2.08 -4.77 5.60
C CYS A 86 -0.95 -4.73 4.57
N ASP A 87 0.17 -5.42 4.82
CA ASP A 87 1.22 -5.60 3.82
C ASP A 87 1.36 -7.08 3.43
N MET A 88 1.85 -7.36 2.23
CA MET A 88 1.96 -8.72 1.70
C MET A 88 3.05 -9.55 2.38
N VAL A 89 4.15 -8.93 2.82
CA VAL A 89 5.31 -9.64 3.38
C VAL A 89 5.21 -9.70 4.91
N ASP A 90 5.34 -10.91 5.45
CA ASP A 90 5.44 -11.15 6.88
C ASP A 90 6.90 -10.99 7.35
N TYR A 91 7.83 -11.63 6.66
CA TYR A 91 9.26 -11.36 6.81
C TYR A 91 10.03 -11.65 5.52
N ALA A 92 11.23 -11.09 5.42
CA ALA A 92 12.22 -11.42 4.41
C ALA A 92 13.64 -11.44 5.01
N LEU A 93 14.57 -12.13 4.37
CA LEU A 93 15.99 -12.06 4.71
C LEU A 93 16.69 -11.01 3.84
N ARG A 94 17.63 -10.28 4.44
CA ARG A 94 18.44 -9.26 3.75
C ARG A 94 19.92 -9.47 4.00
N GLU A 95 20.72 -9.33 2.95
CA GLU A 95 22.19 -9.21 3.07
C GLU A 95 22.57 -7.78 3.44
N LYS A 96 21.99 -6.80 2.74
CA LYS A 96 22.12 -5.37 3.03
C LYS A 96 20.86 -4.84 3.68
N ILE A 97 21.01 -4.14 4.81
CA ILE A 97 19.90 -3.56 5.57
C ILE A 97 19.48 -2.25 4.90
N ASP A 98 18.57 -2.35 3.91
CA ASP A 98 17.94 -1.21 3.24
C ASP A 98 16.45 -1.47 3.00
N ALA A 99 15.73 -0.44 2.56
CA ALA A 99 14.29 -0.50 2.27
C ALA A 99 13.97 -0.93 0.83
N SER A 100 14.96 -1.38 0.03
CA SER A 100 14.72 -1.75 -1.36
C SER A 100 13.96 -3.07 -1.45
N ASP A 101 12.91 -3.12 -2.26
CA ASP A 101 12.18 -4.37 -2.49
C ASP A 101 13.04 -5.43 -3.20
N LEU A 102 14.00 -5.00 -4.04
CA LEU A 102 14.86 -5.90 -4.81
C LEU A 102 15.87 -6.67 -3.94
N GLY A 103 16.19 -6.14 -2.76
CA GLY A 103 17.15 -6.76 -1.83
C GLY A 103 16.57 -7.89 -0.97
N MET A 104 15.26 -8.15 -1.07
CA MET A 104 14.60 -9.19 -0.28
C MET A 104 14.91 -10.59 -0.81
N LYS A 105 15.35 -11.47 0.09
CA LYS A 105 15.55 -12.91 -0.12
C LYS A 105 14.60 -13.69 0.79
N GLU A 106 14.31 -14.95 0.42
CA GLU A 106 13.51 -15.88 1.23
C GLU A 106 12.21 -15.25 1.79
N VAL A 107 11.47 -14.57 0.91
CA VAL A 107 10.27 -13.81 1.29
C VAL A 107 9.17 -14.75 1.76
N LYS A 108 8.72 -14.56 3.01
CA LYS A 108 7.50 -15.15 3.56
C LYS A 108 6.32 -14.20 3.38
N LEU A 109 5.30 -14.65 2.66
CA LEU A 109 4.08 -13.89 2.45
C LEU A 109 3.06 -14.17 3.56
N ARG A 110 2.26 -13.16 3.89
CA ARG A 110 1.02 -13.33 4.66
C ARG A 110 -0.03 -14.05 3.83
N ASN A 111 -0.91 -14.80 4.49
CA ASN A 111 -2.01 -15.48 3.80
C ASN A 111 -3.15 -14.49 3.49
N MET A 112 -3.01 -13.73 2.39
CA MET A 112 -4.00 -12.74 2.00
C MET A 112 -5.38 -13.35 1.71
N ILE A 113 -5.43 -14.58 1.19
CA ILE A 113 -6.71 -15.26 0.94
C ILE A 113 -7.44 -15.53 2.25
N GLN A 114 -6.74 -16.07 3.26
CA GLN A 114 -7.34 -16.27 4.57
C GLN A 114 -7.82 -14.95 5.20
N ILE A 115 -7.00 -13.88 5.14
CA ILE A 115 -7.40 -12.55 5.61
C ILE A 115 -8.70 -12.08 4.95
N LEU A 116 -8.85 -12.30 3.64
CA LEU A 116 -10.06 -11.92 2.93
C LEU A 116 -11.26 -12.79 3.28
N LYS A 117 -11.08 -14.08 3.56
CA LYS A 117 -12.15 -14.96 4.05
C LYS A 117 -12.65 -14.56 5.43
N GLU A 118 -11.72 -14.18 6.32
CA GLU A 118 -12.03 -13.68 7.66
C GLU A 118 -12.69 -12.28 7.64
N ASN A 119 -12.55 -11.54 6.53
CA ASN A 119 -13.11 -10.20 6.35
C ASN A 119 -14.02 -10.14 5.11
N PRO A 120 -15.23 -10.74 5.16
CA PRO A 120 -16.14 -10.88 4.01
C PRO A 120 -16.78 -9.56 3.54
N SER A 121 -16.54 -8.45 4.25
CA SER A 121 -16.95 -7.11 3.82
C SER A 121 -15.96 -6.45 2.85
N VAL A 122 -14.72 -6.94 2.74
CA VAL A 122 -13.67 -6.33 1.91
C VAL A 122 -13.91 -6.59 0.43
N GLU A 123 -14.38 -5.59 -0.30
CA GLU A 123 -14.69 -5.69 -1.74
C GLU A 123 -13.57 -5.14 -2.63
N THR A 124 -12.65 -4.35 -2.07
CA THR A 124 -11.57 -3.71 -2.83
C THR A 124 -10.21 -3.86 -2.16
N LEU A 125 -9.19 -4.25 -2.94
CA LEU A 125 -7.77 -4.17 -2.57
C LEU A 125 -7.13 -2.97 -3.27
N LEU A 126 -6.51 -2.09 -2.50
CA LEU A 126 -5.77 -0.94 -2.98
C LEU A 126 -4.27 -1.25 -2.86
N PHE A 127 -3.68 -1.81 -3.92
CA PHE A 127 -2.24 -2.05 -3.95
C PHE A 127 -1.50 -0.73 -4.09
N THR A 128 -0.65 -0.38 -3.12
CA THR A 128 0.18 0.84 -3.13
C THR A 128 1.48 0.64 -3.92
N GLY A 129 1.34 0.00 -5.08
CA GLY A 129 2.42 -0.39 -5.98
C GLY A 129 1.93 -1.45 -6.95
N GLY A 130 2.26 -1.30 -8.24
CA GLY A 130 1.83 -2.27 -9.25
C GLY A 130 2.61 -3.57 -9.25
N ASN A 131 2.46 -4.34 -10.33
CA ASN A 131 3.16 -5.61 -10.58
C ASN A 131 4.67 -5.46 -10.88
N SER A 132 5.35 -4.43 -10.37
CA SER A 132 6.81 -4.38 -10.37
C SER A 132 7.37 -5.49 -9.49
N LYS A 133 8.57 -6.00 -9.81
CA LYS A 133 9.20 -7.07 -9.03
C LYS A 133 9.18 -6.73 -7.54
N ASN A 134 8.66 -7.66 -6.74
CA ASN A 134 8.50 -7.56 -5.28
C ASN A 134 7.57 -6.43 -4.79
N GLY A 135 6.75 -5.83 -5.66
CA GLY A 135 5.66 -4.95 -5.26
C GLY A 135 4.45 -5.73 -4.69
N PRO A 136 3.45 -5.03 -4.14
CA PRO A 136 2.32 -5.69 -3.48
C PRO A 136 1.46 -6.49 -4.45
N GLU A 137 1.15 -5.97 -5.65
CA GLU A 137 0.43 -6.74 -6.68
C GLU A 137 1.24 -7.96 -7.14
N TYR A 138 2.56 -7.81 -7.30
CA TYR A 138 3.44 -8.92 -7.69
C TYR A 138 3.40 -10.05 -6.65
N PHE A 139 3.51 -9.70 -5.36
CA PHE A 139 3.42 -10.69 -4.31
C PHE A 139 2.03 -11.27 -4.17
N PHE A 140 0.97 -10.49 -4.38
CA PHE A 140 -0.38 -11.02 -4.43
C PHE A 140 -0.54 -12.07 -5.55
N ARG A 141 -0.07 -11.77 -6.77
CA ARG A 141 -0.05 -12.72 -7.90
C ARG A 141 0.77 -13.98 -7.60
N LYS A 142 1.89 -13.83 -6.89
CA LYS A 142 2.68 -14.98 -6.42
C LYS A 142 1.91 -15.80 -5.39
N HIS A 143 1.25 -15.16 -4.43
CA HIS A 143 0.46 -15.78 -3.36
C HIS A 143 -0.70 -16.61 -3.92
N ILE A 144 -1.43 -16.09 -4.91
CA ILE A 144 -2.60 -16.78 -5.48
C ILE A 144 -2.26 -17.81 -6.56
N ARG A 145 -0.98 -18.02 -6.88
CA ARG A 145 -0.57 -18.90 -7.99
C ARG A 145 -1.05 -20.34 -7.80
N ASP A 146 -1.04 -20.81 -6.56
CA ASP A 146 -1.45 -22.17 -6.21
C ASP A 146 -2.97 -22.28 -5.99
N HIS A 147 -3.69 -21.15 -6.02
CA HIS A 147 -5.14 -21.05 -5.93
C HIS A 147 -5.75 -20.99 -7.34
N LYS A 148 -5.91 -22.14 -7.99
CA LYS A 148 -6.39 -22.25 -9.39
C LYS A 148 -7.79 -21.65 -9.61
N GLU A 149 -8.59 -21.58 -8.56
CA GLU A 149 -9.92 -20.97 -8.51
C GLU A 149 -9.88 -19.43 -8.57
N ILE A 150 -8.74 -18.82 -8.22
CA ILE A 150 -8.59 -17.37 -8.19
C ILE A 150 -7.91 -16.89 -9.48
N GLN A 151 -8.71 -16.29 -10.35
CA GLN A 151 -8.22 -15.73 -11.61
C GLN A 151 -8.45 -14.22 -11.66
N LEU A 152 -7.35 -13.47 -11.82
CA LEU A 152 -7.38 -12.02 -11.99
C LEU A 152 -7.82 -11.67 -13.42
N LYS A 153 -9.09 -11.30 -13.60
CA LYS A 153 -9.62 -10.74 -14.85
C LYS A 153 -9.24 -9.27 -14.96
N LYS A 154 -8.58 -8.89 -16.06
CA LYS A 154 -8.25 -7.49 -16.35
C LYS A 154 -9.52 -6.69 -16.68
N VAL A 155 -9.69 -5.55 -16.02
CA VAL A 155 -10.78 -4.57 -16.27
C VAL A 155 -10.22 -3.32 -16.93
N SER A 156 -9.09 -2.80 -16.43
CA SER A 156 -8.37 -1.67 -17.02
C SER A 156 -6.86 -1.92 -16.98
N ASP A 157 -6.19 -1.59 -18.09
CA ASP A 157 -4.73 -1.66 -18.20
C ASP A 157 -4.03 -0.30 -18.04
N GLU A 158 -4.83 0.78 -17.94
CA GLU A 158 -4.32 2.12 -17.65
C GLU A 158 -3.97 2.23 -16.17
N VAL A 159 -2.97 3.04 -15.83
CA VAL A 159 -2.59 3.25 -14.43
C VAL A 159 -3.57 4.23 -13.78
N PRO A 160 -4.22 3.87 -12.65
CA PRO A 160 -4.01 2.64 -11.88
C PRO A 160 -4.77 1.44 -12.45
N ARG A 161 -4.05 0.31 -12.62
CA ARG A 161 -4.61 -0.88 -13.27
C ARG A 161 -5.70 -1.49 -12.42
N ILE A 162 -6.75 -2.00 -13.06
CA ILE A 162 -7.88 -2.60 -12.37
C ILE A 162 -8.03 -4.05 -12.82
N HIS A 163 -8.13 -4.94 -11.84
CA HIS A 163 -8.49 -6.34 -12.05
C HIS A 163 -9.62 -6.73 -11.10
N GLN A 164 -10.25 -7.86 -11.39
CA GLN A 164 -11.27 -8.47 -10.55
C GLN A 164 -11.02 -9.97 -10.42
N PHE A 165 -11.39 -10.56 -9.28
CA PHE A 165 -11.40 -12.01 -9.09
C PHE A 165 -12.56 -12.42 -8.18
N ASN A 166 -12.95 -13.69 -8.29
CA ASN A 166 -13.97 -14.29 -7.41
C ASN A 166 -13.32 -14.94 -6.20
N LEU A 167 -13.91 -14.74 -5.02
CA LEU A 167 -13.56 -15.43 -3.77
C LEU A 167 -14.86 -15.66 -2.98
N ASP A 168 -15.17 -16.90 -2.61
CA ASP A 168 -16.36 -17.26 -1.82
C ASP A 168 -17.66 -16.58 -2.29
N ASN A 169 -17.95 -16.69 -3.60
CA ASN A 169 -19.14 -16.13 -4.28
C ASN A 169 -19.26 -14.60 -4.30
N ARG A 170 -18.19 -13.86 -4.01
CA ARG A 170 -18.13 -12.40 -4.20
C ARG A 170 -17.00 -12.00 -5.14
N VAL A 171 -17.21 -10.88 -5.82
CA VAL A 171 -16.19 -10.25 -6.68
C VAL A 171 -15.37 -9.30 -5.82
N ILE A 172 -14.05 -9.44 -5.87
CA ILE A 172 -13.10 -8.50 -5.27
C ILE A 172 -12.41 -7.73 -6.39
N THR A 173 -12.43 -6.41 -6.28
CA THR A 173 -11.74 -5.51 -7.21
C THR A 173 -10.34 -5.19 -6.67
N THR A 174 -9.34 -5.18 -7.53
CA THR A 174 -7.99 -4.72 -7.17
C THR A 174 -7.65 -3.47 -7.96
N VAL A 175 -7.12 -2.46 -7.29
CA VAL A 175 -6.63 -1.22 -7.90
C VAL A 175 -5.14 -1.09 -7.62
N SER A 176 -4.33 -1.09 -8.68
CA SER A 176 -2.87 -0.98 -8.59
C SER A 176 -2.43 0.48 -8.72
N LEU A 177 -2.38 1.15 -7.58
CA LEU A 177 -1.99 2.54 -7.44
C LEU A 177 -0.48 2.74 -7.66
N THR A 178 -0.09 3.95 -8.04
CA THR A 178 1.31 4.33 -8.14
C THR A 178 1.92 4.40 -6.75
N ALA A 179 3.02 3.69 -6.52
CA ALA A 179 3.59 3.58 -5.19
C ALA A 179 3.84 4.94 -4.51
N PRO A 180 3.46 5.10 -3.22
CA PRO A 180 3.62 6.33 -2.46
C PRO A 180 5.04 6.42 -1.90
N SER A 181 6.04 6.29 -2.78
CA SER A 181 7.47 6.29 -2.46
C SER A 181 8.22 7.17 -3.45
N GLY A 182 9.26 7.85 -2.97
CA GLY A 182 10.16 8.65 -3.80
C GLY A 182 10.79 7.85 -4.94
N ALA A 183 11.00 6.53 -4.76
CA ALA A 183 11.52 5.65 -5.80
C ALA A 183 10.63 5.59 -7.05
N ALA A 184 9.33 5.84 -6.92
CA ALA A 184 8.39 5.86 -8.04
C ALA A 184 8.32 7.21 -8.77
N ASN A 185 9.03 8.25 -8.31
CA ASN A 185 8.98 9.58 -8.95
C ASN A 185 9.46 9.57 -10.40
N ARG A 186 10.50 8.78 -10.71
CA ARG A 186 10.96 8.61 -12.10
C ARG A 186 9.88 7.99 -12.99
N ALA A 187 9.17 6.98 -12.48
CA ALA A 187 8.08 6.33 -13.20
C ALA A 187 6.91 7.31 -13.44
N VAL A 188 6.52 8.10 -12.42
CA VAL A 188 5.52 9.17 -12.56
C VAL A 188 5.94 10.18 -13.63
N GLY A 189 7.20 10.63 -13.61
CA GLY A 189 7.75 11.56 -14.62
C GLY A 189 7.68 11.03 -16.06
N GLY A 190 7.63 9.70 -16.23
CA GLY A 190 7.45 9.06 -17.53
C GLY A 190 6.00 9.00 -18.02
N MET A 191 5.00 9.14 -17.14
CA MET A 191 3.59 8.98 -17.49
C MET A 191 3.09 10.15 -18.36
N GLN A 192 2.44 9.82 -19.47
CA GLN A 192 1.93 10.83 -20.41
C GLN A 192 0.91 11.76 -19.74
N TYR A 193 0.01 11.21 -18.91
CA TYR A 193 -0.98 12.02 -18.21
C TYR A 193 -0.33 12.99 -17.20
N TYR A 194 0.70 12.56 -16.47
CA TYR A 194 1.47 13.47 -15.60
C TYR A 194 2.15 14.58 -16.40
N LYS A 195 2.79 14.27 -17.54
CA LYS A 195 3.43 15.27 -18.42
C LYS A 195 2.42 16.28 -18.94
N TYR A 196 1.23 15.84 -19.35
CA TYR A 196 0.14 16.70 -19.76
C TYR A 196 -0.27 17.67 -18.66
N LEU A 197 -0.49 17.17 -17.43
CA LEU A 197 -0.83 18.00 -16.27
C LEU A 197 0.30 19.00 -15.93
N LYS A 198 1.56 18.56 -15.99
CA LYS A 198 2.73 19.40 -15.74
C LYS A 198 2.90 20.52 -16.78
N GLN A 199 2.53 20.27 -18.03
CA GLN A 199 2.52 21.29 -19.08
C GLN A 199 1.46 22.37 -18.84
N LYS A 200 0.29 21.98 -18.32
CA LYS A 200 -0.81 22.90 -17.99
C LYS A 200 -0.58 23.65 -16.67
N ASN A 201 0.07 23.00 -15.71
CA ASN A 201 0.43 23.57 -14.42
C ASN A 201 1.90 23.21 -14.10
N PRO A 202 2.86 24.12 -14.36
CA PRO A 202 4.27 23.90 -14.07
C PRO A 202 4.58 23.57 -12.61
N GLU A 203 3.72 23.91 -11.65
CA GLU A 203 3.91 23.59 -10.23
C GLU A 203 3.46 22.16 -9.85
N MET A 204 2.74 21.45 -10.74
CA MET A 204 2.25 20.09 -10.49
C MET A 204 3.37 19.15 -10.05
N SER A 205 3.36 18.68 -8.80
CA SER A 205 4.37 17.75 -8.30
C SER A 205 3.95 16.29 -8.52
N THR A 206 4.89 15.35 -8.35
CA THR A 206 4.55 13.91 -8.34
C THR A 206 3.69 13.53 -7.14
N LEU A 207 3.70 14.32 -6.07
CA LEU A 207 2.80 14.14 -4.93
C LEU A 207 1.38 14.58 -5.29
N ASP A 208 1.22 15.75 -5.91
CA ASP A 208 -0.10 16.26 -6.34
C ASP A 208 -0.74 15.30 -7.35
N PHE A 209 0.05 14.78 -8.28
CA PHE A 209 -0.41 13.73 -9.19
C PHE A 209 -0.92 12.49 -8.48
N ARG A 210 -0.22 12.02 -7.43
CA ARG A 210 -0.68 10.88 -6.64
C ARG A 210 -1.95 11.21 -5.86
N VAL A 211 -2.07 12.41 -5.30
CA VAL A 211 -3.31 12.88 -4.66
C VAL A 211 -4.49 12.77 -5.64
N LEU A 212 -4.32 13.30 -6.86
CA LEU A 212 -5.33 13.21 -7.92
C LEU A 212 -5.64 11.76 -8.30
N GLN A 213 -4.62 10.91 -8.44
CA GLN A 213 -4.78 9.50 -8.81
C GLN A 213 -5.47 8.69 -7.71
N TYR A 214 -5.16 8.96 -6.43
CA TYR A 214 -5.66 8.19 -5.29
C TYR A 214 -7.10 8.58 -4.95
N GLN A 215 -7.43 9.87 -5.02
CA GLN A 215 -8.72 10.41 -4.60
C GLN A 215 -9.95 9.58 -5.04
N PRO A 216 -10.13 9.20 -6.33
CA PRO A 216 -11.34 8.49 -6.76
C PRO A 216 -11.47 7.06 -6.21
N TYR A 217 -10.41 6.47 -5.66
CA TYR A 217 -10.44 5.12 -5.09
C TYR A 217 -10.60 5.11 -3.57
N PHE A 218 -10.37 6.26 -2.93
CA PHE A 218 -10.51 6.43 -1.49
C PHE A 218 -11.84 7.09 -1.10
N LYS A 219 -12.29 8.11 -1.85
CA LYS A 219 -13.59 8.76 -1.64
C LYS A 219 -14.76 7.90 -2.13
#